data_AF-A0A3P8NQE4-F1
#
_entry.id   AF-A0A3P8NQE4-F1
#
_cell.length_a   1.000
_cell.length_b   1.000
_cell.length_c   1.000
_cell.angle_alpha   90.00
_cell.angle_beta   90.00
_cell.angle_gamma   90.00
#
_symmetry.space_group_name_H-M   'P 1'
#
loop_
_entity.id
_entity.type
_entity.pdbx_description
1 polymer ?
#
loop_
_entity_poly.entity_id
_entity_poly.type
_entity_poly.pdbx_seq_one_letter_code
_entity_poly.pdbx_strand_id
1 'polypeptide(L)'
;MTLEWTRPDLDPRFVFLWRAGQDLINMKNPSYKGRSSLFTDELKHGNISLKLCKVKPADEGRYRCHIPDKNEEAFIDLVVASSAVSSPVISLEGIDRDKTGVMLECKSEGWHPKPELLWLDGEGNLLSAGPAETLRGPDDLYTVSSRVTVEKRHSNNITCRVQQRNTNQSRESHKHVPDEHFQLNSSSAAAIIIGVVVSLALSIILILIGVFFIWRRNKTNVWKPHCLQKKQETTKTEPDQEQETLM
;
A
#
# COMPACT_ATOMS: atom_id res chain seq x y z
N MET A 1 -10.34 -60.47 -4.10
CA MET A 1 -9.91 -59.07 -4.23
C MET A 1 -10.84 -58.16 -3.46
N THR A 2 -10.30 -57.59 -2.38
CA THR A 2 -10.85 -56.42 -1.68
C THR A 2 -9.99 -55.20 -2.01
N LEU A 3 -10.61 -54.03 -2.20
CA LEU A 3 -9.92 -52.75 -2.37
C LEU A 3 -10.60 -51.71 -1.48
N GLU A 4 -9.80 -51.02 -0.68
CA GLU A 4 -10.27 -50.05 0.31
C GLU A 4 -9.62 -48.68 0.05
N TRP A 5 -10.42 -47.67 -0.25
CA TRP A 5 -10.02 -46.27 -0.20
C TRP A 5 -10.59 -45.65 1.06
N THR A 6 -9.72 -45.17 1.94
CA THR A 6 -10.09 -44.67 3.26
C THR A 6 -9.48 -43.31 3.55
N ARG A 7 -10.10 -42.56 4.46
CA ARG A 7 -9.56 -41.35 5.08
C ARG A 7 -9.44 -41.57 6.59
N PRO A 8 -8.22 -41.51 7.18
CA PRO A 8 -8.03 -41.81 8.60
C PRO A 8 -8.76 -40.88 9.57
N ASP A 9 -9.10 -39.67 9.12
CA ASP A 9 -9.72 -38.60 9.89
C ASP A 9 -11.26 -38.60 9.85
N LEU A 10 -11.86 -39.57 9.15
CA LEU A 10 -13.31 -39.71 9.02
C LEU A 10 -13.85 -40.94 9.76
N ASP A 11 -15.06 -40.82 10.30
CA ASP A 11 -15.87 -41.95 10.74
C ASP A 11 -17.26 -41.90 10.06
N PRO A 12 -17.69 -42.96 9.34
CA PRO A 12 -16.88 -44.09 8.88
C PRO A 12 -15.72 -43.66 7.99
N ARG A 13 -14.58 -44.34 8.07
CA ARG A 13 -13.37 -44.01 7.27
C ARG A 13 -13.45 -44.33 5.78
N PHE A 14 -14.42 -45.12 5.34
CA PHE A 14 -14.47 -45.60 3.95
C PHE A 14 -14.95 -44.51 3.00
N VAL A 15 -14.04 -44.03 2.16
CA VAL A 15 -14.35 -43.19 1.00
C VAL A 15 -14.95 -44.07 -0.10
N PHE A 16 -14.33 -45.23 -0.35
CA PHE A 16 -14.81 -46.24 -1.28
C PHE A 16 -14.38 -47.64 -0.83
N LEU A 17 -15.24 -48.65 -1.03
CA LEU A 17 -14.99 -50.03 -0.62
C LEU A 17 -15.52 -50.99 -1.69
N TRP A 18 -14.62 -51.77 -2.28
CA TRP A 18 -14.95 -52.81 -3.25
C TRP A 18 -14.60 -54.18 -2.69
N ARG A 19 -15.56 -55.11 -2.73
CA ARG A 19 -15.37 -56.49 -2.29
C ARG A 19 -16.17 -57.43 -3.18
N ALA A 20 -15.56 -58.55 -3.58
CA ALA A 20 -16.21 -59.59 -4.39
C ALA A 20 -16.89 -59.06 -5.68
N GLY A 21 -16.32 -58.04 -6.32
CA GLY A 21 -16.85 -57.46 -7.56
C GLY A 21 -17.96 -56.41 -7.36
N GLN A 22 -18.24 -55.99 -6.12
CA GLN A 22 -19.32 -55.05 -5.80
C GLN A 22 -18.83 -53.86 -4.96
N ASP A 23 -19.47 -52.71 -5.19
CA ASP A 23 -19.29 -51.48 -4.41
C ASP A 23 -20.20 -51.49 -3.16
N LEU A 24 -19.60 -51.50 -1.97
CA LEU A 24 -20.32 -51.59 -0.70
C LEU A 24 -20.78 -50.21 -0.21
N ILE A 25 -21.73 -49.62 -0.94
CA ILE A 25 -22.28 -48.27 -0.73
C ILE A 25 -22.70 -48.00 0.73
N ASN A 26 -23.25 -49.00 1.42
CA ASN A 26 -23.72 -48.84 2.81
C ASN A 26 -22.59 -48.55 3.80
N MET A 27 -21.39 -49.06 3.55
CA MET A 27 -20.20 -48.88 4.41
C MET A 27 -19.49 -47.55 4.19
N LYS A 28 -19.76 -46.86 3.07
CA LYS A 28 -19.15 -45.56 2.75
C LYS A 28 -19.57 -44.48 3.74
N ASN A 29 -18.65 -43.56 4.02
CA ASN A 29 -18.95 -42.30 4.67
C ASN A 29 -20.06 -41.55 3.89
N PRO A 30 -21.07 -40.97 4.57
CA PRO A 30 -22.16 -40.25 3.90
C PRO A 30 -21.69 -39.16 2.94
N SER A 31 -20.58 -38.45 3.22
CA SER A 31 -20.03 -37.40 2.35
C SER A 31 -19.54 -37.89 0.98
N TYR A 32 -19.38 -39.20 0.77
CA TYR A 32 -18.80 -39.80 -0.44
C TYR A 32 -19.78 -40.70 -1.21
N LYS A 33 -20.96 -41.00 -0.65
CA LYS A 33 -22.01 -41.77 -1.33
C LYS A 33 -22.44 -41.05 -2.62
N GLY A 34 -22.47 -41.79 -3.73
CA GLY A 34 -22.76 -41.25 -5.06
C GLY A 34 -21.67 -40.32 -5.67
N ARG A 35 -20.53 -40.13 -4.99
CA ARG A 35 -19.42 -39.27 -5.45
C ARG A 35 -18.14 -40.03 -5.76
N SER A 36 -17.91 -41.17 -5.09
CA SER A 36 -16.72 -42.02 -5.27
C SER A 36 -17.00 -43.25 -6.15
N SER A 37 -16.15 -43.51 -7.15
CA SER A 37 -16.14 -44.75 -7.97
C SER A 37 -14.71 -45.19 -8.35
N LEU A 38 -14.57 -46.34 -9.03
CA LEU A 38 -13.34 -46.73 -9.74
C LEU A 38 -13.50 -46.53 -11.24
N PHE A 39 -12.40 -46.70 -11.98
CA PHE A 39 -12.37 -46.89 -13.42
C PHE A 39 -12.51 -48.40 -13.74
N THR A 40 -13.75 -48.91 -13.72
CA THR A 40 -14.05 -50.36 -13.80
C THR A 40 -13.41 -51.04 -15.00
N ASP A 41 -13.37 -50.37 -16.15
CA ASP A 41 -12.87 -50.93 -17.41
C ASP A 41 -11.33 -51.06 -17.45
N GLU A 42 -10.66 -50.32 -16.56
CA GLU A 42 -9.20 -50.25 -16.40
C GLU A 42 -8.69 -51.13 -15.25
N LEU A 43 -9.57 -51.73 -14.44
CA LEU A 43 -9.19 -52.67 -13.37
C LEU A 43 -8.39 -53.85 -13.91
N LYS A 44 -8.71 -54.32 -15.12
CA LYS A 44 -7.99 -55.40 -15.82
C LYS A 44 -6.54 -55.03 -16.18
N HIS A 45 -6.23 -53.74 -16.24
CA HIS A 45 -4.88 -53.19 -16.44
C HIS A 45 -4.20 -52.79 -15.11
N GLY A 46 -4.82 -53.08 -13.97
CA GLY A 46 -4.30 -52.74 -12.63
C GLY A 46 -4.63 -51.33 -12.15
N ASN A 47 -5.43 -50.54 -12.88
CA ASN A 47 -5.79 -49.19 -12.46
C ASN A 47 -6.87 -49.21 -11.36
N ILE A 48 -6.43 -49.06 -10.12
CA ILE A 48 -7.27 -49.01 -8.91
C ILE A 48 -7.56 -47.57 -8.43
N SER A 49 -7.33 -46.56 -9.28
CA SER A 49 -7.46 -45.15 -8.94
C SER A 49 -8.89 -44.79 -8.54
N LEU A 50 -9.02 -44.00 -7.48
CA LEU A 50 -10.28 -43.41 -7.04
C LEU A 50 -10.70 -42.29 -7.98
N LYS A 51 -11.93 -42.36 -8.50
CA LYS A 51 -12.62 -41.25 -9.15
C LYS A 51 -13.53 -40.57 -8.12
N LEU A 52 -13.31 -39.28 -7.87
CA LEU A 52 -14.13 -38.45 -6.98
C LEU A 52 -14.81 -37.32 -7.75
N CYS A 53 -16.13 -37.24 -7.68
CA CYS A 53 -16.96 -36.30 -8.42
C CYS A 53 -17.51 -35.16 -7.54
N LYS A 54 -17.69 -33.97 -8.14
CA LYS A 54 -18.17 -32.74 -7.47
C LYS A 54 -17.31 -32.39 -6.24
N VAL A 55 -15.99 -32.31 -6.41
CA VAL A 55 -15.03 -32.08 -5.33
C VAL A 55 -15.35 -30.78 -4.58
N LYS A 56 -15.21 -30.80 -3.25
CA LYS A 56 -15.42 -29.68 -2.32
C LYS A 56 -14.19 -29.48 -1.43
N PRO A 57 -13.96 -28.27 -0.87
CA PRO A 57 -12.92 -27.99 0.13
C PRO A 57 -12.72 -29.08 1.19
N ALA A 58 -13.81 -29.54 1.83
CA ALA A 58 -13.76 -30.56 2.86
C ALA A 58 -13.27 -31.97 2.39
N ASP A 59 -13.15 -32.22 1.09
CA ASP A 59 -12.54 -33.45 0.59
C ASP A 59 -11.00 -33.39 0.64
N GLU A 60 -10.38 -32.22 0.82
CA GLU A 60 -8.93 -32.06 1.01
C GLU A 60 -8.41 -32.94 2.16
N GLY A 61 -7.21 -33.50 1.98
CA GLY A 61 -6.53 -34.30 2.99
C GLY A 61 -5.93 -35.60 2.44
N ARG A 62 -5.46 -36.45 3.36
CA ARG A 62 -4.71 -37.67 3.07
C ARG A 62 -5.60 -38.90 2.95
N TYR A 63 -5.60 -39.51 1.78
CA TYR A 63 -6.29 -40.75 1.46
C TYR A 63 -5.31 -41.93 1.58
N ARG A 64 -5.82 -43.09 1.97
CA ARG A 64 -5.12 -44.38 2.00
C ARG A 64 -5.83 -45.37 1.07
N CYS A 65 -5.13 -45.82 0.04
CA CYS A 65 -5.51 -46.97 -0.77
C CYS A 65 -4.90 -48.22 -0.14
N HIS A 66 -5.67 -49.29 0.03
CA HIS A 66 -5.20 -50.54 0.63
C HIS A 66 -5.82 -51.76 -0.08
N ILE A 67 -5.01 -52.80 -0.28
CA ILE A 67 -5.40 -54.11 -0.82
C ILE A 67 -5.13 -55.15 0.26
N PRO A 68 -6.11 -55.50 1.12
CA PRO A 68 -5.93 -56.45 2.22
C PRO A 68 -5.38 -57.81 1.77
N ASP A 69 -5.92 -58.34 0.66
CA ASP A 69 -5.53 -59.64 0.08
C ASP A 69 -4.03 -59.74 -0.29
N LYS A 70 -3.33 -58.61 -0.39
CA LYS A 70 -1.90 -58.53 -0.69
C LYS A 70 -1.06 -57.89 0.43
N ASN A 71 -1.70 -57.30 1.43
CA ASN A 71 -1.07 -56.40 2.40
C ASN A 71 -0.31 -55.21 1.76
N GLU A 72 -0.79 -54.71 0.61
CA GLU A 72 -0.23 -53.55 -0.09
C GLU A 72 -1.01 -52.27 0.29
N GLU A 73 -0.32 -51.13 0.40
CA GLU A 73 -0.95 -49.83 0.62
C GLU A 73 -0.21 -48.67 -0.06
N ALA A 74 -0.94 -47.58 -0.32
CA ALA A 74 -0.42 -46.32 -0.82
C ALA A 74 -1.16 -45.14 -0.18
N PHE A 75 -0.47 -44.01 0.00
CA PHE A 75 -1.06 -42.78 0.51
C PHE A 75 -1.03 -41.69 -0.56
N ILE A 76 -2.14 -40.97 -0.70
CA ILE A 76 -2.34 -39.92 -1.71
C ILE A 76 -2.88 -38.69 -0.98
N ASP A 77 -2.18 -37.56 -1.07
CA ASP A 77 -2.66 -36.28 -0.56
C ASP A 77 -3.44 -35.54 -1.66
N LEU A 78 -4.72 -35.26 -1.41
CA LEU A 78 -5.57 -34.48 -2.30
C LEU A 78 -5.54 -33.01 -1.86
N VAL A 79 -4.97 -32.14 -2.69
CA VAL A 79 -5.07 -30.68 -2.56
C VAL A 79 -6.25 -30.18 -3.40
N VAL A 80 -7.09 -29.32 -2.83
CA VAL A 80 -8.26 -28.75 -3.52
C VAL A 80 -8.01 -27.28 -3.84
N ALA A 81 -8.23 -26.88 -5.09
CA ALA A 81 -8.14 -25.48 -5.53
C ALA A 81 -9.52 -24.95 -5.93
N SER A 82 -9.88 -23.75 -5.47
CA SER A 82 -11.12 -23.09 -5.89
C SER A 82 -10.99 -22.47 -7.29
N SER A 83 -11.99 -22.69 -8.16
CA SER A 83 -12.10 -21.97 -9.44
C SER A 83 -12.87 -20.65 -9.32
N ALA A 84 -13.51 -20.37 -8.18
CA ALA A 84 -14.39 -19.21 -7.96
C ALA A 84 -13.64 -17.93 -7.52
N VAL A 85 -12.32 -17.87 -7.68
CA VAL A 85 -11.48 -16.75 -7.22
C VAL A 85 -11.78 -15.45 -7.98
N SER A 86 -12.09 -14.39 -7.24
CA SER A 86 -12.34 -13.07 -7.79
C SER A 86 -11.04 -12.27 -8.00
N SER A 87 -11.02 -11.39 -9.01
CA SER A 87 -9.92 -10.43 -9.16
C SER A 87 -9.91 -9.46 -7.97
N PRO A 88 -8.73 -9.09 -7.43
CA PRO A 88 -8.65 -8.15 -6.31
C PRO A 88 -9.19 -6.77 -6.68
N VAL A 89 -9.90 -6.15 -5.74
CA VAL A 89 -10.46 -4.79 -5.87
C VAL A 89 -9.72 -3.87 -4.93
N ILE A 90 -9.20 -2.74 -5.44
CA ILE A 90 -8.45 -1.75 -4.67
C ILE A 90 -9.33 -0.51 -4.42
N SER A 91 -9.78 -0.32 -3.18
CA SER A 91 -10.55 0.84 -2.71
C SER A 91 -9.63 1.92 -2.11
N LEU A 92 -10.13 3.16 -2.03
CA LEU A 92 -9.55 4.22 -1.22
C LEU A 92 -10.26 4.17 0.15
N GLU A 93 -9.50 4.07 1.24
CA GLU A 93 -10.05 3.96 2.60
C GLU A 93 -9.86 5.28 3.38
N GLY A 94 -8.77 5.99 3.14
CA GLY A 94 -8.54 7.32 3.74
C GLY A 94 -7.29 8.04 3.23
N ILE A 95 -7.04 9.22 3.80
CA ILE A 95 -5.81 10.00 3.59
C ILE A 95 -5.21 10.24 4.98
N ASP A 96 -3.99 9.74 5.21
CA ASP A 96 -3.19 10.00 6.40
C ASP A 96 -2.62 11.42 6.29
N ARG A 97 -3.24 12.35 7.03
CA ARG A 97 -2.88 13.77 7.05
C ARG A 97 -1.56 14.05 7.75
N ASP A 98 -1.12 13.16 8.63
CA ASP A 98 0.13 13.34 9.40
C ASP A 98 1.35 12.93 8.57
N LYS A 99 1.17 11.99 7.62
CA LYS A 99 2.25 11.46 6.75
C LYS A 99 2.13 11.85 5.28
N THR A 100 1.12 12.61 4.88
CA THR A 100 0.80 12.90 3.46
C THR A 100 0.59 11.62 2.61
N GLY A 101 0.12 10.55 3.26
CA GLY A 101 -0.05 9.23 2.66
C GLY A 101 -1.50 8.92 2.30
N VAL A 102 -1.70 8.06 1.31
CA VAL A 102 -3.03 7.57 0.89
C VAL A 102 -3.20 6.14 1.39
N MET A 103 -4.26 5.89 2.15
CA MET A 103 -4.58 4.54 2.64
C MET A 103 -5.49 3.82 1.64
N LEU A 104 -4.99 2.69 1.14
CA LEU A 104 -5.68 1.79 0.22
C LEU A 104 -6.03 0.50 0.93
N GLU A 105 -7.20 -0.05 0.60
CA GLU A 105 -7.59 -1.41 0.96
C GLU A 105 -7.69 -2.25 -0.31
N CYS A 106 -7.22 -3.48 -0.25
CA CYS A 106 -7.40 -4.48 -1.29
C CYS A 106 -8.22 -5.63 -0.73
N LYS A 107 -9.24 -6.10 -1.47
CA LYS A 107 -10.08 -7.24 -1.11
C LYS A 107 -10.23 -8.22 -2.27
N SER A 108 -10.23 -9.52 -1.97
CA SER A 108 -10.51 -10.61 -2.94
C SER A 108 -11.18 -11.79 -2.24
N GLU A 109 -11.95 -12.59 -2.98
CA GLU A 109 -12.91 -13.56 -2.46
C GLU A 109 -12.85 -14.90 -3.23
N GLY A 110 -13.40 -15.96 -2.62
CA GLY A 110 -13.57 -17.26 -3.28
C GLY A 110 -12.34 -18.17 -3.30
N TRP A 111 -11.33 -17.93 -2.45
CA TRP A 111 -10.08 -18.70 -2.46
C TRP A 111 -10.16 -19.99 -1.64
N HIS A 112 -9.58 -21.08 -2.13
CA HIS A 112 -9.25 -22.26 -1.32
C HIS A 112 -8.01 -22.93 -1.92
N PRO A 113 -6.97 -23.26 -1.14
CA PRO A 113 -6.78 -23.02 0.30
C PRO A 113 -6.61 -21.52 0.67
N LYS A 114 -6.12 -21.21 1.88
CA LYS A 114 -5.87 -19.80 2.28
C LYS A 114 -4.81 -19.15 1.37
N PRO A 115 -5.06 -17.96 0.78
CA PRO A 115 -4.12 -17.26 -0.10
C PRO A 115 -3.13 -16.34 0.65
N GLU A 116 -2.07 -15.95 -0.05
CA GLU A 116 -1.20 -14.80 0.26
C GLU A 116 -1.75 -13.54 -0.45
N LEU A 117 -1.73 -12.38 0.19
CA LEU A 117 -1.97 -11.07 -0.44
C LEU A 117 -0.71 -10.21 -0.30
N LEU A 118 -0.24 -9.69 -1.43
CA LEU A 118 0.97 -8.88 -1.56
C LEU A 118 0.63 -7.52 -2.18
N TRP A 119 1.24 -6.47 -1.64
CA TRP A 119 1.23 -5.13 -2.23
C TRP A 119 2.57 -4.89 -2.92
N LEU A 120 2.52 -4.38 -4.16
CA LEU A 120 3.69 -4.07 -4.98
C LEU A 120 3.63 -2.63 -5.47
N ASP A 121 4.79 -1.99 -5.61
CA ASP A 121 4.92 -0.72 -6.32
C ASP A 121 4.83 -0.90 -7.85
N GLY A 122 4.98 0.20 -8.60
CA GLY A 122 4.89 0.20 -10.06
C GLY A 122 6.06 -0.50 -10.76
N GLU A 123 7.13 -0.74 -10.01
CA GLU A 123 8.35 -1.44 -10.43
C GLU A 123 8.34 -2.93 -10.04
N GLY A 124 7.34 -3.37 -9.24
CA GLY A 124 7.13 -4.74 -8.81
C GLY A 124 7.79 -5.12 -7.48
N ASN A 125 8.31 -4.17 -6.71
CA ASN A 125 8.90 -4.41 -5.38
C ASN A 125 7.81 -4.48 -4.31
N LEU A 126 8.05 -5.27 -3.25
CA LEU A 126 7.14 -5.40 -2.13
C LEU A 126 7.03 -4.11 -1.30
N LEU A 127 5.79 -3.68 -1.06
CA LEU A 127 5.46 -2.58 -0.15
C LEU A 127 5.30 -3.10 1.28
N SER A 128 5.70 -2.30 2.26
CA SER A 128 5.42 -2.58 3.67
C SER A 128 3.96 -2.25 3.99
N ALA A 129 3.18 -3.27 4.33
CA ALA A 129 1.74 -3.18 4.58
C ALA A 129 1.37 -3.83 5.92
N GLY A 130 0.15 -3.57 6.38
CA GLY A 130 -0.41 -4.28 7.54
C GLY A 130 -0.59 -5.78 7.25
N PRO A 131 -0.71 -6.62 8.30
CA PRO A 131 -0.97 -8.04 8.13
C PRO A 131 -2.27 -8.25 7.32
N ALA A 132 -2.26 -9.20 6.39
CA ALA A 132 -3.46 -9.56 5.63
C ALA A 132 -4.46 -10.31 6.54
N GLU A 133 -5.68 -9.80 6.60
CA GLU A 133 -6.80 -10.43 7.26
C GLU A 133 -7.43 -11.49 6.34
N THR A 134 -7.89 -12.59 6.92
CA THR A 134 -8.57 -13.65 6.17
C THR A 134 -9.79 -14.14 6.93
N LEU A 135 -10.95 -14.08 6.28
CA LEU A 135 -12.21 -14.59 6.79
C LEU A 135 -12.60 -15.83 5.98
N ARG A 136 -13.11 -16.87 6.64
CA ARG A 136 -13.60 -18.09 5.99
C ARG A 136 -15.13 -18.03 5.92
N GLY A 137 -15.69 -18.14 4.72
CA GLY A 137 -17.12 -18.12 4.46
C GLY A 137 -17.83 -19.43 4.81
N PRO A 138 -19.17 -19.45 4.77
CA PRO A 138 -19.97 -20.66 4.99
C PRO A 138 -19.86 -21.68 3.84
N ASP A 139 -19.31 -21.26 2.70
CA ASP A 139 -18.93 -22.06 1.54
C ASP A 139 -17.55 -22.73 1.68
N ASP A 140 -16.89 -22.52 2.82
CA ASP A 140 -15.53 -22.99 3.15
C ASP A 140 -14.39 -22.29 2.38
N LEU A 141 -14.72 -21.23 1.64
CA LEU A 141 -13.78 -20.40 0.88
C LEU A 141 -13.27 -19.22 1.72
N TYR A 142 -12.13 -18.67 1.33
CA TYR A 142 -11.48 -17.53 1.98
C TYR A 142 -11.75 -16.23 1.22
N THR A 143 -12.14 -15.22 1.99
CA THR A 143 -12.01 -13.80 1.65
C THR A 143 -10.73 -13.28 2.29
N VAL A 144 -9.92 -12.56 1.53
CA VAL A 144 -8.67 -11.93 2.00
C VAL A 144 -8.74 -10.43 1.80
N SER A 145 -8.28 -9.68 2.79
CA SER A 145 -8.15 -8.23 2.74
C SER A 145 -6.83 -7.76 3.35
N SER A 146 -6.31 -6.64 2.89
CA SER A 146 -5.13 -5.99 3.47
C SER A 146 -5.19 -4.49 3.21
N ARG A 147 -4.52 -3.72 4.08
CA ARG A 147 -4.44 -2.26 4.02
C ARG A 147 -3.00 -1.82 3.93
N VAL A 148 -2.74 -0.82 3.09
CA VAL A 148 -1.42 -0.20 2.90
C VAL A 148 -1.56 1.31 2.87
N THR A 149 -0.61 2.03 3.48
CA THR A 149 -0.47 3.47 3.30
C THR A 149 0.65 3.70 2.31
N VAL A 150 0.36 4.40 1.21
CA VAL A 150 1.33 4.72 0.16
C VAL A 150 1.66 6.21 0.18
N GLU A 151 2.93 6.52 -0.04
CA GLU A 151 3.44 7.90 -0.18
C GLU A 151 3.69 8.21 -1.67
N LYS A 152 3.73 9.49 -2.03
CA LYS A 152 3.92 9.93 -3.42
C LYS A 152 5.25 9.43 -4.00
N ARG A 153 5.20 8.80 -5.19
CA ARG A 153 6.38 8.30 -5.92
C ARG A 153 6.24 8.54 -7.43
N HIS A 154 7.29 8.30 -8.20
CA HIS A 154 7.32 8.62 -9.64
C HIS A 154 6.26 7.88 -10.48
N SER A 155 5.89 6.64 -10.10
CA SER A 155 4.91 5.83 -10.84
C SER A 155 3.47 6.01 -10.32
N ASN A 156 3.30 6.25 -9.01
CA ASN A 156 2.02 6.24 -8.27
C ASN A 156 1.09 5.03 -8.56
N ASN A 157 1.59 3.99 -9.23
CA ASN A 157 0.85 2.79 -9.57
C ASN A 157 1.09 1.73 -8.49
N ILE A 158 0.00 1.24 -7.90
CA ILE A 158 0.03 0.27 -6.82
C ILE A 158 -0.65 -1.00 -7.29
N THR A 159 0.04 -2.14 -7.21
CA THR A 159 -0.50 -3.44 -7.58
C THR A 159 -0.83 -4.25 -6.33
N CYS A 160 -2.06 -4.76 -6.26
CA CYS A 160 -2.42 -5.79 -5.30
C CYS A 160 -2.42 -7.15 -6.01
N ARG A 161 -1.61 -8.10 -5.52
CA ARG A 161 -1.53 -9.47 -6.02
C ARG A 161 -1.99 -10.43 -4.93
N VAL A 162 -2.95 -11.29 -5.26
CA VAL A 162 -3.40 -12.41 -4.42
C VAL A 162 -2.95 -13.71 -5.07
N GLN A 163 -2.30 -14.59 -4.31
CA GLN A 163 -1.67 -15.79 -4.87
C GLN A 163 -1.70 -16.99 -3.93
N GLN A 164 -1.62 -18.18 -4.52
CA GLN A 164 -1.41 -19.47 -3.86
C GLN A 164 -0.28 -20.20 -4.60
N ARG A 165 0.87 -20.38 -3.94
CA ARG A 165 2.02 -21.08 -4.53
C ARG A 165 1.73 -22.57 -4.74
N ASN A 166 1.04 -23.18 -3.78
CA ASN A 166 0.76 -24.62 -3.73
C ASN A 166 -0.08 -25.11 -4.94
N THR A 167 -0.94 -24.24 -5.47
CA THR A 167 -1.87 -24.52 -6.57
C THR A 167 -1.47 -23.77 -7.86
N ASN A 168 -0.38 -22.98 -7.82
CA ASN A 168 0.05 -22.06 -8.88
C ASN A 168 -1.06 -21.10 -9.38
N GLN A 169 -1.93 -20.65 -8.47
CA GLN A 169 -3.04 -19.74 -8.79
C GLN A 169 -2.70 -18.31 -8.35
N SER A 170 -2.91 -17.33 -9.23
CA SER A 170 -2.77 -15.90 -8.89
C SER A 170 -3.80 -15.02 -9.59
N ARG A 171 -4.07 -13.86 -8.98
CA ARG A 171 -4.87 -12.75 -9.51
C ARG A 171 -4.22 -11.44 -9.08
N GLU A 172 -4.23 -10.45 -9.95
CA GLU A 172 -3.71 -9.12 -9.61
C GLU A 172 -4.57 -8.02 -10.21
N SER A 173 -4.45 -6.83 -9.63
CA SER A 173 -5.15 -5.62 -10.01
C SER A 173 -4.26 -4.44 -9.68
N HIS A 174 -4.32 -3.40 -10.50
CA HIS A 174 -3.48 -2.22 -10.38
C HIS A 174 -4.34 -0.96 -10.22
N LYS A 175 -3.82 0.01 -9.49
CA LYS A 175 -4.46 1.30 -9.29
C LYS A 175 -3.42 2.41 -9.29
N HIS A 176 -3.57 3.33 -10.23
CA HIS A 176 -2.88 4.61 -10.18
C HIS A 176 -3.56 5.51 -9.14
N VAL A 177 -2.77 6.13 -8.27
CA VAL A 177 -3.24 7.12 -7.28
C VAL A 177 -2.97 8.52 -7.81
N PRO A 178 -4.00 9.31 -8.17
CA PRO A 178 -3.82 10.68 -8.65
C PRO A 178 -3.05 11.57 -7.68
N ASP A 179 -2.24 12.45 -8.24
CA ASP A 179 -1.36 13.37 -7.52
C ASP A 179 -2.09 14.28 -6.51
N GLU A 180 -3.36 14.59 -6.78
CA GLU A 180 -4.24 15.43 -5.94
C GLU A 180 -4.55 14.83 -4.56
N HIS A 181 -4.48 13.49 -4.42
CA HIS A 181 -4.69 12.83 -3.12
C HIS A 181 -3.48 12.96 -2.19
N PHE A 182 -2.29 13.17 -2.75
CA PHE A 182 -1.10 13.50 -1.99
C PHE A 182 -1.08 14.99 -1.70
N GLN A 183 -1.75 15.39 -0.61
CA GLN A 183 -1.68 16.74 -0.06
C GLN A 183 -0.22 17.06 0.31
N LEU A 184 0.52 17.66 -0.62
CA LEU A 184 1.75 18.35 -0.27
C LEU A 184 1.37 19.49 0.66
N ASN A 185 1.84 19.42 1.91
CA ASN A 185 1.84 20.55 2.84
C ASN A 185 2.76 21.65 2.27
N SER A 186 2.24 22.40 1.29
CA SER A 186 2.89 23.55 0.69
C SER A 186 3.05 24.58 1.78
N SER A 187 4.28 24.66 2.31
CA SER A 187 4.66 25.49 3.45
C SER A 187 4.75 26.98 3.10
N SER A 188 3.78 27.46 2.32
CA SER A 188 3.43 28.85 2.13
C SER A 188 3.32 29.58 3.48
N ALA A 189 2.76 28.93 4.51
CA ALA A 189 2.74 29.45 5.87
C ALA A 189 4.14 29.77 6.42
N ALA A 190 5.12 28.86 6.32
CA ALA A 190 6.48 29.15 6.77
C ALA A 190 7.18 30.20 5.90
N ALA A 191 6.97 30.19 4.58
CA ALA A 191 7.51 31.21 3.69
C ALA A 191 6.96 32.62 4.00
N ILE A 192 5.66 32.72 4.30
CA ILE A 192 4.99 33.96 4.75
C ILE A 192 5.53 34.38 6.12
N ILE A 193 5.65 33.46 7.09
CA ILE A 193 6.20 33.75 8.42
C ILE A 193 7.65 34.27 8.31
N ILE A 194 8.50 33.63 7.51
CA ILE A 194 9.88 34.08 7.27
C ILE A 194 9.89 35.47 6.63
N GLY A 195 9.05 35.72 5.61
CA GLY A 195 8.93 37.04 4.98
C GLY A 195 8.48 38.14 5.95
N VAL A 196 7.51 37.86 6.82
CA VAL A 196 7.05 38.77 7.87
C VAL A 196 8.14 39.03 8.91
N VAL A 197 8.84 38.00 9.37
CA VAL A 197 9.96 38.16 10.33
C VAL A 197 11.11 38.98 9.74
N VAL A 198 11.49 38.73 8.48
CA VAL A 198 12.56 39.47 7.79
C VAL A 198 12.16 40.94 7.56
N SER A 199 10.93 41.21 7.12
CA SER A 199 10.46 42.59 6.92
C SER A 199 10.33 43.37 8.23
N LEU A 200 9.88 42.72 9.32
CA LEU A 200 9.89 43.33 10.66
C LEU A 200 11.32 43.62 11.12
N ALA A 201 12.27 42.68 10.97
CA ALA A 201 13.67 42.89 11.32
C ALA A 201 14.30 44.07 10.55
N LEU A 202 14.07 44.16 9.23
CA LEU A 202 14.54 45.27 8.40
C LEU A 202 13.94 46.61 8.82
N SER A 203 12.63 46.66 9.15
CA SER A 203 12.00 47.90 9.61
C SER A 203 12.56 48.37 10.96
N ILE A 204 12.81 47.47 11.90
CA ILE A 204 13.46 47.77 13.18
C ILE A 204 14.88 48.31 12.96
N ILE A 205 15.67 47.70 12.07
CA ILE A 205 17.03 48.17 11.74
C ILE A 205 16.99 49.60 11.17
N LEU A 206 16.08 49.89 10.23
CA LEU A 206 15.92 51.23 9.66
C LEU A 206 15.50 52.27 10.72
N ILE A 207 14.62 51.91 11.66
CA ILE A 207 14.25 52.78 12.79
C ILE A 207 15.45 53.06 13.69
N LEU A 208 16.24 52.05 14.05
CA LEU A 208 17.44 52.22 14.87
C LEU A 208 18.49 53.11 14.19
N ILE A 209 18.69 52.94 12.88
CA ILE A 209 19.56 53.81 12.08
C ILE A 209 19.04 55.25 12.09
N GLY A 210 17.74 55.46 11.85
CA GLY A 210 17.09 56.78 11.89
C GLY A 210 17.27 57.48 13.24
N VAL A 211 17.01 56.77 14.34
CA VAL A 211 17.21 57.28 15.72
C VAL A 211 18.69 57.63 15.96
N PHE A 212 19.62 56.79 15.53
CA PHE A 212 21.06 57.09 15.63
C PHE A 212 21.47 58.35 14.86
N PHE A 213 20.97 58.55 13.64
CA PHE A 213 21.21 59.78 12.86
C PHE A 213 20.59 61.02 13.52
N ILE A 214 19.37 60.94 14.06
CA ILE A 214 18.73 62.04 14.80
C ILE A 214 19.55 62.38 16.06
N TRP A 215 19.97 61.36 16.83
CA TRP A 215 20.77 61.55 18.04
C TRP A 215 22.14 62.17 17.74
N ARG A 216 22.80 61.73 16.66
CA ARG A 216 24.06 62.31 16.18
C ARG A 216 23.89 63.77 15.73
N ARG A 217 22.82 64.08 15.00
CA ARG A 217 22.49 65.44 14.54
C ARG A 217 22.14 66.38 15.71
N ASN A 218 21.50 65.86 16.75
CA ASN A 218 21.25 66.61 17.99
C ASN A 218 22.58 66.92 18.71
N LYS A 219 23.48 65.95 18.82
CA LYS A 219 24.79 66.13 19.48
C LYS A 219 25.68 67.18 18.79
N THR A 220 25.58 67.35 17.47
CA THR A 220 26.27 68.42 16.72
C THR A 220 25.69 69.82 16.93
N ASN A 221 24.46 69.97 17.44
CA ASN A 221 23.83 71.28 17.65
C ASN A 221 24.12 71.89 19.04
N VAL A 222 24.84 71.19 19.91
CA VAL A 222 25.10 71.61 21.31
C VAL A 222 26.36 72.46 21.46
N TRP A 223 27.16 72.67 20.40
CA TRP A 223 28.38 73.50 20.47
C TRP A 223 28.39 74.69 19.52
N LYS A 224 27.78 75.81 19.97
CA LYS A 224 28.08 77.18 19.54
C LYS A 224 28.13 78.10 20.76
N PRO A 225 29.31 78.52 21.24
CA PRO A 225 29.42 79.64 22.18
C PRO A 225 29.08 80.96 21.47
N HIS A 226 28.49 81.89 22.21
CA HIS A 226 28.00 83.18 21.70
C HIS A 226 28.77 84.33 22.35
N CYS A 227 29.38 85.23 21.57
CA CYS A 227 29.71 86.59 22.04
C CYS A 227 29.87 87.59 20.86
N LEU A 228 29.63 88.88 21.15
CA LEU A 228 29.26 89.92 20.18
C LEU A 228 30.30 91.03 20.03
N GLN A 229 30.43 91.55 18.79
CA GLN A 229 30.81 92.93 18.41
C GLN A 229 32.24 93.42 18.77
N LYS A 230 32.86 94.39 18.06
CA LYS A 230 32.31 95.66 17.55
C LYS A 230 33.26 96.37 16.53
N LYS A 231 32.68 97.00 15.47
CA LYS A 231 33.13 98.22 14.69
C LYS A 231 34.58 98.30 14.11
N GLN A 232 34.90 99.07 13.05
CA GLN A 232 34.29 100.25 12.37
C GLN A 232 34.76 100.28 10.86
N GLU A 233 33.93 100.58 9.84
CA GLU A 233 33.73 101.89 9.13
C GLU A 233 35.06 102.58 8.66
N THR A 234 35.33 103.07 7.42
CA THR A 234 34.65 103.21 6.08
C THR A 234 35.75 103.53 4.99
N THR A 235 35.64 103.34 3.66
CA THR A 235 35.22 104.38 2.65
C THR A 235 35.40 103.94 1.16
N LYS A 236 34.44 104.37 0.32
CA LYS A 236 34.27 104.49 -1.17
C LYS A 236 35.53 104.51 -2.09
N THR A 237 35.50 104.20 -3.41
CA THR A 237 34.68 104.82 -4.50
C THR A 237 34.66 104.01 -5.84
N GLU A 238 33.61 104.24 -6.65
CA GLU A 238 33.27 103.85 -8.06
C GLU A 238 34.12 104.50 -9.20
N PRO A 239 33.84 104.35 -10.54
CA PRO A 239 33.09 103.32 -11.32
C PRO A 239 33.78 102.86 -12.67
N ASP A 240 32.99 102.14 -13.49
CA ASP A 240 33.19 101.55 -14.85
C ASP A 240 33.89 102.33 -15.98
N GLN A 241 34.48 101.56 -16.92
CA GLN A 241 34.21 101.48 -18.39
C GLN A 241 35.11 100.34 -18.96
N GLU A 242 34.94 99.72 -20.14
CA GLU A 242 33.93 99.41 -21.16
C GLU A 242 34.74 98.78 -22.35
N GLN A 243 34.10 98.30 -23.42
CA GLN A 243 34.68 97.83 -24.72
C GLN A 243 35.27 96.40 -24.75
N GLU A 244 34.69 95.45 -25.50
CA GLU A 244 34.71 95.24 -26.99
C GLU A 244 35.99 94.50 -27.47
N THR A 245 36.05 93.65 -28.52
CA THR A 245 35.04 93.07 -29.45
C THR A 245 35.71 91.93 -30.26
N LEU A 246 34.93 90.96 -30.78
CA LEU A 246 35.23 89.97 -31.87
C LEU A 246 36.67 89.41 -32.06
N MET A 247 36.83 88.08 -31.91
CA MET A 247 36.76 87.11 -33.04
C MET A 247 36.63 85.66 -32.55
#